data_AF-A0A8J2JM34-F1
#
_entry.id   AF-A0A8J2JM34-F1
#
_cell.length_a   1.000
_cell.length_b   1.000
_cell.length_c   1.000
_cell.angle_alpha   90.00
_cell.angle_beta   90.00
_cell.angle_gamma   90.00
#
_symmetry.space_group_name_H-M   'P 1'
#
loop_
_entity.id
_entity.type
_entity.pdbx_description
1 polymer ?
#
loop_
_entity_poly.entity_id
_entity_poly.type
_entity_poly.pdbx_seq_one_letter_code
_entity_poly.pdbx_strand_id
1 'polypeptide(L)' 'FKLVQGCGVLWKPSDTAVLAGYRIYQVMKEAGLPDGVVNFIPCEGPVFGDTITASPDLAAINFTGSVA' A
#
# COMPACT_ATOMS: atom_id res chain seq x y z
N PHE A 1 -8.60 6.30 3.80
CA PHE A 1 -8.80 7.66 3.23
C PHE A 1 -8.66 7.67 1.71
N LYS A 2 -7.52 7.24 1.14
CA LYS A 2 -7.27 7.26 -0.32
C LYS A 2 -8.26 6.43 -1.17
N LEU A 3 -8.69 5.27 -0.67
CA LEU A 3 -9.65 4.41 -1.38
C LEU A 3 -11.02 5.07 -1.60
N VAL A 4 -11.52 5.77 -0.58
CA VAL A 4 -12.81 6.48 -0.66
C VAL A 4 -12.75 7.67 -1.63
N GLN A 5 -11.54 8.17 -1.91
CA GLN A 5 -11.30 9.24 -2.88
C GLN A 5 -11.15 8.73 -4.33
N GLY A 6 -11.30 7.42 -4.56
CA GLY A 6 -11.22 6.81 -5.90
C GLY A 6 -9.79 6.53 -6.38
N CYS A 7 -8.78 6.62 -5.53
CA CYS A 7 -7.41 6.29 -5.90
C CYS A 7 -7.16 4.78 -5.85
N GLY A 8 -6.42 4.25 -6.83
CA GLY A 8 -5.71 2.97 -6.66
C GLY A 8 -4.62 3.10 -5.59
N VAL A 9 -4.42 2.06 -4.80
CA VAL A 9 -3.48 2.07 -3.68
C VAL A 9 -2.45 0.96 -3.82
N LEU A 10 -1.18 1.34 -3.69
CA LEU A 10 -0.08 0.43 -3.43
C LEU A 10 0.19 0.44 -1.92
N TRP A 11 0.00 -0.70 -1.27
CA TRP A 11 0.17 -0.83 0.16
C TRP A 11 1.40 -1.69 0.49
N LYS A 12 2.49 -1.03 0.85
CA LYS A 12 3.64 -1.67 1.51
C LYS A 12 3.41 -1.72 3.04
N PRO A 13 3.33 -2.90 3.66
CA PRO A 13 3.37 -3.03 5.11
C PRO A 13 4.79 -2.87 5.69
N SER A 14 4.88 -2.59 6.99
CA SER A 14 6.12 -2.81 7.75
C SER A 14 6.41 -4.31 7.87
N ASP A 15 7.68 -4.69 7.88
CA ASP A 15 8.14 -6.09 7.88
C ASP A 15 7.63 -6.86 9.11
N THR A 16 7.50 -6.18 10.26
CA THR A 16 6.98 -6.77 11.50
C THR A 16 5.46 -6.94 11.50
N ALA A 17 4.75 -6.27 10.59
CA ALA A 17 3.28 -6.24 10.53
C ALA A 17 2.71 -6.88 9.27
N VAL A 18 3.53 -7.59 8.48
CA VAL A 18 3.11 -8.19 7.19
C VAL A 18 1.92 -9.13 7.37
N LEU A 19 1.95 -10.02 8.37
CA LEU A 19 0.86 -10.98 8.58
C LEU A 19 -0.46 -10.28 8.94
N ALA A 20 -0.43 -9.32 9.86
CA ALA A 20 -1.61 -8.57 10.25
C ALA A 20 -2.18 -7.77 9.06
N GLY A 21 -1.31 -7.08 8.30
CA GLY A 21 -1.69 -6.37 7.09
C GLY A 21 -2.31 -7.29 6.04
N TYR A 22 -1.75 -8.48 5.85
CA TYR A 22 -2.28 -9.45 4.90
C TYR A 22 -3.68 -9.94 5.28
N ARG A 23 -3.94 -10.17 6.58
CA ARG A 23 -5.29 -10.54 7.05
C ARG A 23 -6.32 -9.45 6.77
N ILE A 24 -5.95 -8.19 6.99
CA ILE A 24 -6.80 -7.05 6.63
C ILE A 24 -7.05 -7.02 5.11
N TYR A 25 -6.02 -7.23 4.29
CA TYR A 25 -6.16 -7.29 2.84
C TYR A 25 -7.11 -8.40 2.40
N GLN A 26 -7.05 -9.59 3.02
CA GLN A 26 -8.00 -10.68 2.72
C GLN A 26 -9.45 -10.28 3.06
N VAL A 27 -9.69 -9.68 4.22
CA VAL A 27 -11.02 -9.19 4.60
C VAL A 27 -11.55 -8.17 3.58
N MET A 28 -10.69 -7.28 3.06
CA MET A 28 -11.08 -6.34 2.00
C MET A 28 -11.51 -7.06 0.72
N LYS A 29 -10.78 -8.11 0.31
CA LYS A 29 -11.15 -8.93 -0.86
C LYS A 29 -12.47 -9.67 -0.64
N GLU A 30 -12.66 -10.28 0.52
CA GLU A 30 -13.90 -10.96 0.89
C GLU A 30 -15.10 -10.01 0.95
N ALA A 31 -14.87 -8.74 1.32
CA ALA A 31 -15.88 -7.69 1.29
C ALA A 31 -16.23 -7.19 -0.13
N GLY A 32 -15.62 -7.75 -1.18
CA GLY A 32 -15.90 -7.41 -2.57
C GLY A 32 -15.14 -6.20 -3.11
N LEU A 33 -14.00 -5.85 -2.49
CA LEU A 33 -13.11 -4.83 -3.05
C LEU A 33 -12.67 -5.27 -4.47
N PRO A 34 -12.86 -4.44 -5.51
CA PRO A 34 -12.46 -4.82 -6.87
C PRO A 34 -10.95 -5.04 -6.97
N ASP A 35 -10.55 -5.99 -7.82
CA ASP A 35 -9.15 -6.27 -8.08
C ASP A 35 -8.40 -5.03 -8.57
N GLY A 36 -7.16 -4.85 -8.10
CA GLY A 36 -6.29 -3.73 -8.47
C GLY A 36 -6.56 -2.43 -7.72
N VAL A 37 -7.69 -2.29 -7.00
CA VAL A 37 -7.98 -1.08 -6.20
C VAL A 37 -7.03 -0.96 -5.00
N VAL A 38 -6.73 -2.07 -4.34
CA VAL A 38 -5.62 -2.18 -3.37
C VAL A 38 -4.70 -3.29 -3.83
N ASN A 39 -3.41 -2.99 -3.90
CA ASN A 39 -2.35 -3.95 -4.18
C ASN A 39 -1.47 -4.07 -2.94
N PHE A 40 -1.44 -5.24 -2.30
CA PHE A 40 -0.63 -5.49 -1.12
C PHE A 40 0.78 -5.95 -1.54
N ILE A 41 1.80 -5.15 -1.24
CA ILE A 41 3.15 -5.32 -1.78
C ILE A 41 4.18 -5.37 -0.65
N PRO A 42 4.41 -6.54 -0.02
CA PRO A 42 5.55 -6.75 0.87
C PRO A 42 6.85 -6.68 0.07
N CYS A 43 7.72 -5.74 0.42
CA CYS A 43 8.98 -5.50 -0.26
C CYS A 43 9.89 -4.64 0.62
N GLU A 44 11.17 -4.56 0.26
CA GLU A 44 12.14 -3.71 0.95
C GLU A 44 11.78 -2.22 0.82
N GLY A 45 11.93 -1.48 1.92
CA GLY A 45 11.57 -0.06 2.00
C GLY A 45 12.25 0.82 0.94
N PRO A 46 13.59 0.77 0.81
CA PRO A 46 14.31 1.57 -0.18
C PRO A 46 13.86 1.27 -1.62
N VAL A 47 13.77 -0.01 -1.98
CA VAL A 47 13.33 -0.43 -3.32
C VAL A 47 11.93 0.08 -3.63
N PHE A 48 10.99 -0.05 -2.69
CA PHE A 48 9.63 0.46 -2.87
C PHE A 48 9.59 1.98 -3.01
N GLY A 49 10.30 2.68 -2.12
CA GLY A 49 10.38 4.14 -2.10
C GLY A 49 10.91 4.69 -3.42
N ASP A 50 12.07 4.20 -3.87
CA ASP A 50 12.69 4.61 -5.13
C ASP A 50 11.77 4.32 -6.33
N THR A 51 11.15 3.14 -6.35
CA THR A 51 10.23 2.74 -7.43
C THR A 51 9.01 3.64 -7.52
N ILE A 52 8.31 3.89 -6.40
CA ILE A 52 7.08 4.70 -6.44
C ILE A 52 7.39 6.17 -6.70
N THR A 53 8.48 6.70 -6.14
CA THR A 53 8.83 8.13 -6.27
C THR A 53 9.38 8.48 -7.65
N ALA A 54 9.92 7.51 -8.39
CA ALA A 54 10.31 7.68 -9.78
C ALA A 54 9.11 7.68 -10.75
N SER A 55 7.93 7.25 -10.32
CA SER A 55 6.75 7.14 -11.20
C SER A 55 6.08 8.51 -11.41
N PRO A 56 5.81 8.93 -12.66
CA PRO A 56 5.04 10.14 -12.94
C PRO A 56 3.56 10.01 -12.53
N ASP A 57 3.08 8.78 -12.31
CA ASP A 57 1.69 8.51 -11.92
C ASP A 57 1.47 8.58 -10.39
N LEU A 58 2.54 8.78 -9.60
CA LEU A 58 2.43 8.88 -8.15
C LEU A 58 1.73 10.19 -7.75
N ALA A 59 0.48 10.08 -7.32
CA ALA A 59 -0.30 11.23 -6.89
C ALA A 59 -0.01 11.67 -5.44
N ALA A 60 0.28 10.73 -4.52
CA ALA A 60 0.49 11.03 -3.11
C ALA A 60 1.09 9.85 -2.34
N ILE A 61 1.79 10.16 -1.24
CA ILE A 61 2.28 9.18 -0.26
C ILE A 61 1.57 9.42 1.07
N ASN A 62 1.05 8.35 1.69
CA ASN A 62 0.60 8.34 3.08
C ASN A 62 1.56 7.49 3.90
N PHE A 63 2.50 8.14 4.59
CA PHE A 63 3.56 7.49 5.32
C PHE A 63 3.44 7.76 6.83
N THR A 64 3.64 6.71 7.62
CA THR A 64 3.78 6.80 9.07
C THR A 64 5.06 6.07 9.46
N GLY A 65 6.04 6.82 9.95
CA GLY A 65 7.35 6.30 10.32
C GLY A 65 8.26 7.43 10.79
N SER A 66 9.54 7.11 10.97
CA SER A 66 10.58 8.09 11.33
C SER A 66 11.06 8.88 10.11
N VAL A 67 11.68 10.03 10.36
CA VAL A 67 12.22 10.96 9.35
C VAL A 67 13.67 10.66 8.96
N ALA A 68 14.32 9.72 9.66
CA ALA A 68 15.75 9.46 9.61
C ALA A 68 16.28 9.10 8.22
#